data_AF-A0A1S2RCS7-F1
#
_entry.id   AF-A0A1S2RCS7-F1
#
_cell.length_a   1.000
_cell.length_b   1.000
_cell.length_c   1.000
_cell.angle_alpha   90.00
_cell.angle_beta   90.00
_cell.angle_gamma   90.00
#
_symmetry.space_group_name_H-M   'P 1'
#
loop_
_entity.id
_entity.type
_entity.pdbx_description
1 polymer ?
#
loop_
_entity_poly.entity_id
_entity_poly.type
_entity_poly.pdbx_seq_one_letter_code
_entity_poly.pdbx_strand_id
1 'polypeptide(L)' 'MEEYIIDVVGSTFQSLPVGVAVRKNDDKLEAALQKAVQNVKENGTYGKISKKWFGKDKSKE' A
#
# COMPACT_ATOMS: atom_id res chain seq x y z
N MET A 1 32.08 -13.88 5.93
CA MET A 1 31.39 -12.79 5.21
C MET A 1 30.96 -11.81 6.28
N GLU A 2 31.50 -10.60 6.27
CA GLU A 2 31.08 -9.57 7.23
C GLU A 2 29.66 -9.12 6.91
N GLU A 3 28.80 -9.11 7.93
CA GLU A 3 27.42 -8.64 7.86
C GLU A 3 27.45 -7.10 7.76
N TYR A 4 27.09 -6.56 6.60
CA TYR A 4 26.94 -5.10 6.46
C TYR A 4 25.59 -4.68 7.04
N ILE A 5 25.62 -3.96 8.16
CA ILE A 5 24.42 -3.33 8.72
C ILE A 5 24.19 -2.02 7.98
N ILE A 6 23.08 -1.94 7.26
CA ILE A 6 22.63 -0.73 6.56
C ILE A 6 21.40 -0.17 7.30
N ASP A 7 21.54 1.04 7.83
CA ASP A 7 20.48 1.74 8.55
C ASP A 7 19.81 2.81 7.68
N VAL A 8 18.48 2.92 7.83
CA VAL A 8 17.72 4.04 7.26
C VAL A 8 17.89 5.24 8.19
N VAL A 9 18.57 6.29 7.71
CA VAL A 9 18.78 7.54 8.44
C VAL A 9 17.94 8.67 7.84
N GLY A 10 17.47 9.58 8.69
CA GLY A 10 16.65 10.73 8.28
C GLY A 10 15.16 10.41 8.13
N SER A 11 14.38 11.42 7.73
CA SER A 11 12.94 11.29 7.49
C SER A 11 12.64 11.05 6.00
N THR A 12 11.47 10.48 5.72
CA THR A 12 10.95 10.37 4.35
C THR A 12 10.90 11.75 3.72
N PHE A 13 11.66 11.95 2.64
CA PHE A 13 11.70 13.22 1.92
C PHE A 13 10.35 13.53 1.24
N GLN A 14 9.75 12.54 0.57
CA GLN A 14 8.44 12.65 -0.08
C GLN A 14 7.65 11.34 0.00
N SER A 15 6.33 11.45 0.21
CA SER A 15 5.39 10.34 0.09
C SER A 15 4.55 10.55 -1.17
N LEU A 16 4.56 9.56 -2.07
CA LEU A 16 3.77 9.60 -3.28
C LEU A 16 2.61 8.60 -3.16
N PRO A 17 1.37 9.02 -3.48
CA PRO A 17 0.24 8.11 -3.47
C PRO A 17 0.45 6.99 -4.49
N VAL A 18 0.11 5.76 -4.09
CA VAL A 18 0.12 4.58 -4.95
C VAL A 18 -1.31 4.23 -5.34
N GLY A 19 -1.50 3.86 -6.61
CA GLY A 19 -2.82 3.50 -7.15
C GLY A 19 -2.76 2.36 -8.16
N VAL A 20 -3.93 1.82 -8.49
CA VAL A 20 -4.09 0.84 -9.56
C VAL A 20 -4.57 1.58 -10.81
N ALA A 21 -3.75 1.59 -11.87
CA ALA A 21 -4.11 2.27 -13.10
C ALA A 21 -5.10 1.46 -13.95
N VAL A 22 -6.09 2.14 -14.53
CA VAL A 22 -7.04 1.60 -15.50
C VAL A 22 -7.03 2.43 -16.78
N ARG A 23 -7.67 1.93 -17.84
CA ARG A 23 -7.82 2.70 -19.09
C ARG A 23 -8.65 3.96 -18.83
N LYS A 24 -8.38 5.02 -19.57
CA LYS A 24 -9.22 6.23 -19.56
C LYS A 24 -10.65 5.85 -19.93
N ASN A 25 -11.62 6.45 -19.24
CA ASN A 25 -13.07 6.26 -19.42
C ASN A 25 -13.57 4.83 -19.11
N ASP A 26 -12.81 4.01 -18.38
CA ASP A 26 -13.25 2.68 -17.90
C ASP A 26 -13.85 2.77 -16.48
N ASP A 27 -14.87 3.62 -16.34
CA ASP A 27 -15.44 4.03 -15.04
C ASP A 27 -16.01 2.84 -14.26
N LYS A 28 -16.49 1.82 -14.98
CA LYS A 28 -17.02 0.60 -14.36
C LYS A 28 -15.92 -0.20 -13.66
N LEU A 29 -14.76 -0.35 -14.31
CA LEU A 29 -13.62 -1.05 -13.72
C LEU A 29 -13.01 -0.24 -12.57
N GLU A 30 -12.89 1.07 -12.75
CA GLU A 30 -12.43 1.99 -11.70
C GLU A 30 -13.28 1.85 -10.43
N ALA A 31 -14.61 1.97 -10.56
CA ALA A 31 -15.52 1.86 -9.42
C ALA A 31 -15.46 0.47 -8.75
N ALA A 32 -15.34 -0.59 -9.55
CA ALA A 32 -15.22 -1.95 -9.02
C ALA A 32 -13.92 -2.15 -8.20
N LEU A 33 -12.79 -1.63 -8.71
CA LEU A 33 -11.50 -1.69 -8.01
C LEU A 33 -11.52 -0.83 -6.75
N GLN A 34 -12.08 0.39 -6.81
CA GLN A 34 -12.20 1.27 -5.65
C GLN A 34 -12.98 0.58 -4.51
N LYS A 35 -14.12 -0.03 -4.85
CA LYS A 35 -14.93 -0.79 -3.88
C LYS A 35 -14.18 -1.99 -3.33
N ALA A 36 -13.46 -2.74 -4.19
CA ALA A 36 -12.68 -3.89 -3.74
C ALA A 36 -11.58 -3.48 -2.76
N VAL A 37 -10.85 -2.39 -3.04
CA VAL A 37 -9.80 -1.85 -2.17
C VAL A 37 -10.40 -1.36 -0.85
N GLN A 38 -11.54 -0.68 -0.88
CA GLN A 38 -12.24 -0.24 0.33
C GLN A 38 -12.64 -1.44 1.20
N ASN A 39 -13.26 -2.47 0.61
CA ASN A 39 -13.68 -3.66 1.33
C ASN A 39 -12.51 -4.36 2.04
N VAL A 40 -11.35 -4.49 1.38
CA VAL A 40 -10.17 -5.14 2.00
C VAL A 40 -9.53 -4.28 3.09
N LYS A 41 -9.70 -2.96 3.06
CA LYS A 41 -9.29 -2.07 4.15
C LYS A 41 -10.24 -2.20 5.34
N GLU A 42 -11.55 -2.12 5.11
CA GLU A 42 -12.59 -2.19 6.14
C GLU A 42 -12.61 -3.54 6.87
N ASN A 43 -12.44 -4.65 6.15
CA ASN A 43 -12.41 -5.98 6.76
C ASN A 43 -11.05 -6.37 7.38
N GLY A 44 -10.07 -5.45 7.37
CA GLY A 44 -8.75 -5.64 7.98
C GLY A 44 -7.79 -6.53 7.19
N THR A 45 -8.16 -7.04 6.02
CA THR A 45 -7.29 -7.87 5.17
C THR A 45 -6.06 -7.10 4.70
N TYR A 46 -6.24 -5.82 4.34
CA TYR A 46 -5.13 -4.95 3.96
C TYR A 46 -4.09 -4.86 5.08
N GLY A 47 -4.52 -4.61 6.32
CA GLY A 47 -3.61 -4.53 7.47
C GLY A 47 -2.83 -5.82 7.71
N LYS A 48 -3.48 -6.99 7.52
CA LYS A 48 -2.80 -8.31 7.59
C LYS A 48 -1.71 -8.45 6.52
N ILE A 49 -2.01 -8.08 5.27
CA ILE A 49 -1.03 -8.11 4.17
C ILE A 49 0.12 -7.13 4.44
N SER A 50 -0.20 -5.92 4.87
CA SER A 50 0.78 -4.86 5.14
C SER A 50 1.77 -5.29 6.22
N LYS A 51 1.28 -5.87 7.33
CA LYS A 51 2.14 -6.41 8.39
C LYS A 51 3.04 -7.54 7.89
N LYS A 52 2.54 -8.43 7.02
CA LYS A 52 3.32 -9.54 6.46
C LYS A 52 4.54 -9.06 5.67
N TRP A 53 4.39 -8.01 4.88
CA TRP A 53 5.44 -7.55 3.96
C TRP A 53 6.29 -6.40 4.49
N PHE A 54 5.74 -5.57 5.38
CA PHE A 54 6.39 -4.35 5.86
C PHE A 54 6.57 -4.29 7.38
N GLY A 55 6.14 -5.32 8.12
CA GLY A 55 6.23 -5.36 9.59
C GLY A 55 5.32 -4.39 10.33
N LYS A 56 4.56 -3.55 9.61
CA LYS A 56 3.61 -2.57 10.18
C LYS A 56 2.37 -2.43 9.31
N ASP A 57 1.30 -1.91 9.91
CA ASP A 57 0.05 -1.64 9.20
C ASP A 57 0.08 -0.27 8.52
N LYS A 58 0.12 -0.27 7.19
CA LYS A 58 0.08 0.92 6.35
C LYS A 58 -1.31 1.21 5.78
N SER A 59 -2.39 0.67 6.34
CA SER A 59 -3.77 0.94 5.85
C SER A 59 -4.23 2.38 6.06
N LYS A 60 -3.55 3.11 6.95
CA LYS A 60 -3.88 4.48 7.40
C LYS A 60 -2.79 5.52 7.10
N GLU A 61 -1.68 5.08 6.50
CA GLU A 61 -0.68 5.98 5.91
C GLU A 61 -1.17 6.44 4.53
#